data_AF-A0A522W471-F1
#
_entry.id   AF-A0A522W471-F1
#
_cell.length_a   1.000
_cell.length_b   1.000
_cell.length_c   1.000
_cell.angle_alpha   90.00
_cell.angle_beta   90.00
_cell.angle_gamma   90.00
#
_symmetry.space_group_name_H-M   'P 1'
#
loop_
_entity.id
_entity.type
_entity.pdbx_description
1 polymer ?
#
loop_
_entity_poly.entity_id
_entity_poly.type
_entity_poly.pdbx_seq_one_letter_code
_entity_poly.pdbx_strand_id
1 'polypeptide(L)' 'MRTRMTVSLPPAFLKDAERLARKERRTKSELVREALRQYIESRRNK' A
#
# COMPACT_ATOMS: atom_id res chain seq x y z
N MET A 1 8.92 -5.41 14.93
CA MET A 1 8.36 -6.70 14.50
C MET A 1 7.49 -6.49 13.26
N ARG A 2 7.52 -7.39 12.26
CA ARG A 2 6.65 -7.31 11.07
C ARG A 2 5.65 -8.46 11.10
N THR A 3 4.37 -8.14 10.96
CA THR A 3 3.29 -9.13 10.83
C THR A 3 2.81 -9.18 9.38
N ARG A 4 2.51 -10.38 8.86
CA ARG A 4 1.98 -10.56 7.50
C ARG A 4 0.46 -10.46 7.53
N MET A 5 -0.11 -9.77 6.55
CA MET A 5 -1.54 -9.78 6.28
C MET A 5 -1.77 -10.14 4.81
N THR A 6 -2.88 -10.82 4.54
CA THR A 6 -3.36 -11.07 3.18
C THR A 6 -4.66 -10.30 3.00
N VAL A 7 -4.79 -9.58 1.89
CA VAL A 7 -5.99 -8.80 1.57
C VAL A 7 -6.37 -9.06 0.12
N SER A 8 -7.67 -9.13 -0.13
CA SER A 8 -8.20 -9.21 -1.49
C SER A 8 -8.26 -7.82 -2.10
N LEU A 9 -7.77 -7.67 -3.34
CA LEU A 9 -7.82 -6.44 -4.10
C LEU A 9 -8.40 -6.71 -5.49
N PRO A 10 -9.18 -5.79 -6.08
CA PRO A 10 -9.58 -5.89 -7.47
C PRO A 10 -8.35 -6.06 -8.39
N PRO A 11 -8.36 -6.97 -9.38
CA PRO A 11 -7.18 -7.25 -10.21
C PRO A 11 -6.63 -6.02 -10.94
N ALA A 12 -7.51 -5.13 -11.40
CA ALA A 12 -7.11 -3.87 -12.04
C ALA A 12 -6.33 -2.97 -11.07
N PHE A 13 -6.83 -2.84 -9.83
CA PHE A 13 -6.19 -2.02 -8.81
C PHE A 13 -4.80 -2.56 -8.42
N LEU A 14 -4.65 -3.88 -8.33
CA LEU A 14 -3.34 -4.51 -8.08
C LEU A 14 -2.33 -4.18 -9.20
N LYS A 15 -2.75 -4.24 -10.47
CA LYS A 15 -1.87 -3.90 -11.62
C LYS A 15 -1.39 -2.45 -11.56
N ASP A 16 -2.27 -1.53 -11.17
CA ASP A 16 -1.89 -0.12 -11.04
C ASP A 16 -0.93 0.11 -9.87
N ALA A 17 -1.17 -0.54 -8.73
CA ALA A 17 -0.25 -0.51 -7.59
C ALA A 17 1.13 -1.08 -7.95
N GLU A 18 1.20 -2.16 -8.73
CA GLU A 18 2.46 -2.75 -9.20
C GLU A 18 3.22 -1.80 -10.14
N ARG A 19 2.51 -1.16 -11.07
CA ARG A 19 3.12 -0.18 -11.98
C ARG A 19 3.70 1.01 -11.21
N LEU A 20 2.95 1.50 -10.22
CA LEU A 20 3.39 2.60 -9.36
C LEU A 20 4.62 2.23 -8.53
N ALA A 21 4.58 1.09 -7.85
CA ALA A 21 5.70 0.60 -7.05
C ALA A 21 6.99 0.46 -7.89
N ARG A 22 6.87 -0.08 -9.12
CA ARG A 22 8.00 -0.17 -10.06
C ARG A 22 8.54 1.19 -10.47
N LYS A 23 7.65 2.15 -10.79
CA LYS A 23 8.03 3.53 -11.16
C LYS A 23 8.82 4.21 -10.04
N GLU A 24 8.44 3.95 -8.79
CA GLU A 24 9.05 4.52 -7.58
C GLU A 24 10.22 3.70 -7.02
N ARG A 25 10.65 2.64 -7.73
CA ARG A 25 11.72 1.72 -7.29
C ARG A 25 11.50 1.16 -5.87
N ARG A 26 10.25 0.85 -5.51
CA ARG A 26 9.88 0.25 -4.22
C ARG A 26 9.06 -1.03 -4.38
N THR A 27 8.93 -1.77 -3.29
CA THR A 27 8.12 -3.01 -3.23
C THR A 27 6.63 -2.70 -3.05
N LYS A 28 5.77 -3.64 -3.47
CA LYS A 28 4.31 -3.60 -3.20
C LYS A 28 4.01 -3.37 -1.72
N SER A 29 4.72 -4.09 -0.85
CA SER A 29 4.49 -4.01 0.58
C SER A 29 4.93 -2.67 1.18
N GLU A 30 5.93 -1.99 0.60
CA GLU A 30 6.29 -0.61 1.00
C GLU A 30 5.21 0.38 0.59
N LEU A 31 4.72 0.29 -0.65
CA LEU A 31 3.61 1.10 -1.14
C LEU A 31 2.37 0.94 -0.24
N VAL A 32 1.95 -0.29 0.05
CA VAL A 32 0.78 -0.57 0.89
C VAL A 32 0.98 -0.06 2.31
N ARG A 33 2.16 -0.26 2.91
CA ARG A 33 2.45 0.24 4.27
C ARG A 33 2.39 1.76 4.34
N GLU A 34 2.95 2.44 3.33
CA GLU A 34 2.93 3.90 3.25
C GLU A 34 1.49 4.43 3.13
N ALA A 35 0.72 3.87 2.20
CA ALA A 35 -0.68 4.25 2.00
C ALA A 35 -1.53 4.03 3.26
N LEU A 36 -1.36 2.89 3.94
CA LEU A 36 -2.05 2.60 5.20
C LEU A 36 -1.65 3.59 6.31
N ARG A 37 -0.36 3.93 6.43
CA ARG A 37 0.10 4.92 7.41
C ARG A 37 -0.55 6.28 7.17
N GLN A 38 -0.48 6.77 5.94
CA GLN A 38 -1.06 8.06 5.56
C GLN A 38 -2.57 8.10 5.82
N TYR A 39 -3.28 7.01 5.50
CA TYR A 39 -4.72 6.93 5.77
C TYR A 39 -5.01 6.99 7.28
N ILE A 40 -4.29 6.21 8.10
CA ILE A 40 -4.46 6.21 9.56
C ILE A 40 -4.16 7.60 10.15
N GLU A 41 -3.06 8.23 9.74
CA GLU A 41 -2.68 9.57 10.20
C GLU A 41 -3.72 10.62 9.80
N SER A 42 -4.23 10.57 8.57
CA SER A 42 -5.31 11.45 8.10
C SER A 42 -6.60 11.30 8.90
N ARG A 43 -6.84 10.12 9.50
CA ARG A 43 -8.01 9.85 10.36
C ARG A 43 -7.77 10.21 11.82
N ARG A 44 -6.53 10.21 12.29
CA ARG A 44 -6.17 10.58 13.68
C ARG A 44 -6.19 12.09 13.90
N ASN A 45 -5.82 12.86 12.89
CA ASN A 45 -5.74 14.33 12.96
C ASN A 45 -7.05 15.02 12.55
N LYS A 46 -8.17 14.29 12.61
CA LYS A 46 -9.51 14.75 12.23
C LYS A 46 -10.45 14.52 13.41
#